data_AF-A0A6F8V3X2-F1
#
_entry.id   AF-A0A6F8V3X2-F1
#
_cell.length_a   1.000
_cell.length_b   1.000
_cell.length_c   1.000
_cell.angle_alpha   90.00
_cell.angle_beta   90.00
_cell.angle_gamma   90.00
#
_symmetry.space_group_name_H-M   'P 1'
#
loop_
_entity.id
_entity.type
_entity.pdbx_description
1 polymer ?
#
loop_
_entity_poly.entity_id
_entity_poly.type
_entity_poly.pdbx_seq_one_letter_code
_entity_poly.pdbx_strand_id
1 'polypeptide(L)'
;MHTIRAYAARNRPFSPAPERPHVLRRFSVKLIEFVRPDSYWPSPYSLEQAFCTLQHFVRTGSEPQYQTPGQWGRSGPWELMNGNGVVSSPGLNAITSIAGLREVFHRALLARPVSDGQVNWRRDHKLDLSQSLVIAQRVYRPFDGARHLGLSCEADIHRRLEEMFGKDDAGKQMAISLNSVHTDVRTLHGMSVKVTSNGFLFSLKYGDQHPTEFGSAWEETLAMSRSGETFVDTLDRAYRVYRCLVHGEANNCDAGDMHRFYKQDYVSDQIVALHEGAGAELSSPML
;
A
#
# COMPACT_ATOMS: atom_id res chain seq x y z
N MET A 1 -5.37 -32.43 -26.35
CA MET A 1 -4.64 -32.64 -25.07
C MET A 1 -3.90 -31.39 -24.56
N HIS A 2 -4.01 -30.21 -25.19
CA HIS A 2 -3.33 -28.97 -24.75
C HIS A 2 -4.12 -28.10 -23.76
N THR A 3 -5.46 -28.21 -23.75
CA THR A 3 -6.35 -27.40 -22.90
C THR A 3 -6.32 -27.74 -21.41
N ILE A 4 -5.98 -28.98 -21.05
CA ILE A 4 -5.95 -29.43 -19.64
C ILE A 4 -4.72 -28.87 -18.89
N ARG A 5 -3.60 -28.62 -19.60
CA ARG A 5 -2.39 -28.04 -18.99
C ARG A 5 -2.55 -26.56 -18.64
N ALA A 6 -3.26 -25.78 -19.48
CA ALA A 6 -3.58 -24.38 -19.19
C ALA A 6 -4.52 -24.24 -17.97
N TYR A 7 -5.48 -25.15 -17.82
CA TYR A 7 -6.39 -25.15 -16.66
C TYR A 7 -5.70 -25.55 -15.34
N ALA A 8 -4.72 -26.46 -15.41
CA ALA A 8 -3.93 -26.87 -14.26
C ALA A 8 -2.92 -25.79 -13.80
N ALA A 9 -2.45 -24.93 -14.70
CA ALA A 9 -1.63 -23.76 -14.35
C ALA A 9 -2.46 -22.66 -13.67
N ARG A 10 -3.74 -22.49 -14.07
CA ARG A 10 -4.69 -21.52 -13.47
C ARG A 10 -5.10 -21.84 -12.03
N ASN A 11 -4.95 -23.09 -11.58
CA ASN A 11 -5.49 -23.58 -10.31
C ASN A 11 -4.47 -24.33 -9.43
N ARG A 12 -3.16 -24.08 -9.59
CA ARG A 12 -2.19 -24.58 -8.61
C ARG A 12 -2.11 -23.62 -7.42
N PRO A 13 -2.64 -23.97 -6.24
CA PRO A 13 -2.18 -23.32 -5.02
C PRO A 13 -0.70 -23.70 -4.86
N PHE A 14 0.20 -22.78 -5.18
CA PHE A 14 1.55 -22.85 -4.67
C PHE A 14 1.46 -22.60 -3.16
N SER A 15 1.40 -23.70 -2.41
CA SER A 15 1.70 -23.69 -0.99
C SER A 15 2.59 -24.90 -0.72
N PRO A 16 3.93 -24.74 -0.78
CA PRO A 16 4.74 -25.55 0.10
C PRO A 16 4.36 -25.12 1.53
N ALA A 17 3.84 -26.06 2.31
CA ALA A 17 3.60 -25.85 3.74
C ALA A 17 4.91 -25.38 4.42
N PRO A 18 4.85 -24.43 5.38
CA PRO A 18 5.98 -23.59 5.73
C PRO A 18 7.06 -24.28 6.56
N GLU A 19 8.31 -23.91 6.30
CA GLU A 19 9.44 -24.05 7.22
C GLU A 19 9.16 -23.31 8.54
N ARG A 20 8.64 -24.01 9.55
CA ARG A 20 8.22 -23.47 10.87
C ARG A 20 7.14 -22.37 10.79
N PRO A 21 6.12 -22.37 11.67
CA PRO A 21 5.18 -21.26 11.73
C PRO A 21 5.93 -19.96 12.07
N HIS A 22 5.86 -18.97 11.18
CA HIS A 22 6.52 -17.68 11.39
C HIS A 22 5.95 -16.99 12.65
N VAL A 23 6.84 -16.54 13.54
CA VAL A 23 6.44 -16.03 14.87
C VAL A 23 6.06 -14.56 14.76
N LEU A 24 4.76 -14.31 14.59
CA LEU A 24 4.18 -12.97 14.68
C LEU A 24 4.11 -12.49 16.13
N ARG A 25 4.45 -11.23 16.39
CA ARG A 25 4.57 -10.68 17.75
C ARG A 25 3.73 -9.43 17.93
N ARG A 26 3.22 -9.25 19.16
CA ARG A 26 2.71 -7.95 19.62
C ARG A 26 3.88 -7.01 19.86
N PHE A 27 3.62 -5.71 19.79
CA PHE A 27 4.63 -4.70 20.00
C PHE A 27 4.06 -3.48 20.72
N SER A 28 4.95 -2.72 21.34
CA SER A 28 4.64 -1.44 21.96
C SER A 28 5.48 -0.34 21.34
N VAL A 29 4.89 0.84 21.15
CA VAL A 29 5.55 2.00 20.57
C VAL A 29 5.51 3.18 21.52
N LYS A 30 6.60 3.95 21.58
CA LYS A 30 6.67 5.27 22.21
C LYS A 30 6.38 6.29 21.13
N LEU A 31 5.35 7.11 21.32
CA LEU A 31 4.87 8.00 20.25
C LEU A 31 5.88 9.09 19.89
N ILE A 32 6.72 9.51 20.84
CA ILE A 32 7.82 10.46 20.58
C ILE A 32 8.78 10.01 19.48
N GLU A 33 9.00 8.71 19.29
CA GLU A 33 9.97 8.22 18.30
C GLU A 33 9.47 8.44 16.86
N PHE A 34 8.15 8.53 16.63
CA PHE A 34 7.61 8.84 15.30
C PHE A 34 7.79 10.30 14.88
N VAL A 35 8.07 11.21 15.83
CA VAL A 35 8.26 12.64 15.56
C VAL A 35 9.70 13.10 15.71
N ARG A 36 10.56 12.30 16.33
CA ARG A 36 11.96 12.65 16.55
C ARG A 36 12.66 12.85 15.19
N PRO A 37 13.49 13.88 15.03
CA PRO A 37 14.39 13.96 13.89
C PRO A 37 15.37 12.80 13.93
N ASP A 38 15.29 11.91 12.92
CA ASP A 38 16.25 10.84 12.69
C ASP A 38 16.64 10.83 11.21
N SER A 39 17.88 10.37 10.97
CA SER A 39 18.46 10.06 9.68
C SER A 39 17.80 8.87 8.98
N TYR A 40 17.24 7.92 9.76
CA TYR A 40 16.58 6.73 9.22
C TYR A 40 15.26 6.45 9.95
N TRP A 41 14.20 7.14 9.54
CA TRP A 41 12.87 6.99 10.12
C TRP A 41 12.17 5.72 9.60
N PRO A 42 11.47 4.92 10.43
CA PRO A 42 11.03 5.19 11.80
C PRO A 42 11.86 4.51 12.90
N SER A 43 13.19 4.66 12.93
CA SER A 43 14.04 4.10 14.00
C SER A 43 13.59 4.56 15.42
N PRO A 44 13.54 3.64 16.41
CA PRO A 44 14.01 2.25 16.39
C PRO A 44 12.97 1.23 15.90
N TYR A 45 11.83 1.68 15.36
CA TYR A 45 10.76 0.84 14.84
C TYR A 45 10.95 0.51 13.35
N SER A 46 10.26 -0.53 12.89
CA SER A 46 10.13 -0.88 11.48
C SER A 46 9.01 -0.09 10.80
N LEU A 47 9.04 0.00 9.48
CA LEU A 47 7.95 0.53 8.67
C LEU A 47 6.66 -0.26 8.87
N GLU A 48 6.74 -1.58 9.03
CA GLU A 48 5.57 -2.40 9.37
C GLU A 48 4.91 -1.95 10.68
N GLN A 49 5.72 -1.70 11.72
CA GLN A 49 5.22 -1.16 12.99
C GLN A 49 4.64 0.25 12.83
N ALA A 50 5.23 1.09 11.99
CA ALA A 50 4.69 2.41 11.69
C ALA A 50 3.33 2.32 10.98
N PHE A 51 3.20 1.53 9.91
CA PHE A 51 1.93 1.32 9.23
C PHE A 51 0.86 0.72 10.16
N CYS A 52 1.20 -0.26 11.00
CA CYS A 52 0.28 -0.81 11.99
C CYS A 52 -0.13 0.20 13.07
N THR A 53 0.79 1.10 13.48
CA THR A 53 0.46 2.18 14.42
C THR A 53 -0.46 3.21 13.76
N LEU A 54 -0.21 3.58 12.50
CA LEU A 54 -1.13 4.44 11.76
C LEU A 54 -2.49 3.78 11.57
N GLN A 55 -2.52 2.47 11.31
CA GLN A 55 -3.78 1.71 11.23
C GLN A 55 -4.57 1.79 12.53
N HIS A 56 -3.89 1.73 13.68
CA HIS A 56 -4.52 1.95 14.99
C HIS A 56 -5.15 3.35 15.06
N PHE A 57 -4.45 4.40 14.62
CA PHE A 57 -4.97 5.77 14.61
C PHE A 57 -6.17 5.93 13.68
N VAL A 58 -6.11 5.33 12.49
CA VAL A 58 -7.21 5.34 11.52
C VAL A 58 -8.44 4.65 12.10
N ARG A 59 -8.25 3.51 12.77
CA ARG A 59 -9.34 2.73 13.37
C ARG A 59 -10.02 3.49 14.51
N THR A 60 -9.26 4.01 15.47
CA THR A 60 -9.84 4.77 16.59
C THR A 60 -10.42 6.12 16.13
N GLY A 61 -9.79 6.75 15.14
CA GLY A 61 -10.27 8.00 14.56
C GLY A 61 -11.54 7.86 13.74
N SER A 62 -11.93 6.64 13.36
CA SER A 62 -13.16 6.36 12.62
C SER A 62 -14.42 6.43 13.48
N GLU A 63 -14.28 6.44 14.81
CA GLU A 63 -15.41 6.43 15.73
C GLU A 63 -16.27 7.70 15.57
N PRO A 64 -17.60 7.57 15.38
CA PRO A 64 -18.46 8.72 15.07
C PRO A 64 -18.42 9.84 16.12
N GLN A 65 -18.15 9.52 17.38
CA GLN A 65 -18.08 10.49 18.48
C GLN A 65 -16.94 11.50 18.34
N TYR A 66 -15.91 11.20 17.54
CA TYR A 66 -14.79 12.10 17.28
C TYR A 66 -14.97 12.94 16.02
N GLN A 67 -16.10 12.76 15.31
CA GLN A 67 -16.41 13.47 14.08
C GLN A 67 -17.26 14.70 14.41
N THR A 68 -16.69 15.90 14.22
CA THR A 68 -17.44 17.15 14.43
C THR A 68 -18.03 17.61 13.09
N PRO A 69 -19.37 17.71 12.96
CA PRO A 69 -20.00 18.24 11.75
C PRO A 69 -19.76 19.75 11.66
N GLY A 70 -19.34 20.23 10.50
CA GLY A 70 -19.23 21.65 10.15
C GLY A 70 -20.16 22.02 9.00
N GLN A 71 -20.29 23.32 8.70
CA GLN A 71 -21.16 23.81 7.62
C GLN A 71 -20.79 23.26 6.23
N TRP A 72 -19.50 22.97 6.00
CA TRP A 72 -18.96 22.60 4.69
C TRP A 72 -18.38 21.18 4.62
N GLY A 73 -18.60 20.36 5.66
CA GLY A 73 -18.08 19.00 5.74
C GLY A 73 -17.86 18.55 7.17
N ARG A 74 -16.91 17.62 7.37
CA ARG A 74 -16.58 17.08 8.69
C ARG A 74 -15.19 17.50 9.11
N SER A 75 -14.98 17.63 10.41
CA SER A 75 -13.68 17.83 11.02
C SER A 75 -13.47 16.80 12.12
N GLY A 76 -12.61 15.82 11.84
CA GLY A 76 -12.27 14.74 12.73
C GLY A 76 -10.78 14.36 12.65
N PRO A 77 -10.41 13.22 13.24
CA PRO A 77 -9.02 12.76 13.27
C PRO A 77 -8.39 12.53 11.90
N TRP A 78 -9.17 12.10 10.91
CA TRP A 78 -8.67 11.87 9.56
C TRP A 78 -8.31 13.18 8.85
N GLU A 79 -9.13 14.21 9.00
CA GLU A 79 -8.88 15.55 8.43
C GLU A 79 -7.61 16.16 9.02
N LEU A 80 -7.45 16.04 10.34
CA LEU A 80 -6.23 16.44 11.04
C LEU A 80 -4.99 15.78 10.44
N MET A 81 -5.03 14.45 10.28
CA MET A 81 -3.92 13.67 9.68
C MET A 81 -3.68 14.02 8.21
N ASN A 82 -4.74 14.33 7.46
CA ASN A 82 -4.66 14.79 6.08
C ASN A 82 -4.13 16.22 5.94
N GLY A 83 -4.00 16.97 7.04
CA GLY A 83 -3.61 18.39 7.02
C GLY A 83 -4.68 19.29 6.40
N ASN A 84 -5.91 18.78 6.30
CA ASN A 84 -7.05 19.48 5.73
C ASN A 84 -7.95 19.98 6.86
N GLY A 85 -8.56 21.16 6.71
CA GLY A 85 -9.46 21.71 7.73
C GLY A 85 -10.82 21.00 7.76
N VAL A 86 -11.50 20.98 6.61
CA VAL A 86 -12.83 20.39 6.42
C VAL A 86 -12.84 19.67 5.08
N VAL A 87 -13.31 18.42 5.05
CA VAL A 87 -13.45 17.64 3.81
C VAL A 87 -14.85 17.05 3.67
N SER A 88 -15.24 16.80 2.42
CA SER A 88 -16.51 16.18 2.05
C SER A 88 -16.45 14.65 2.02
N SER A 89 -15.26 14.06 1.87
CA SER A 89 -15.07 12.60 1.81
C SER A 89 -14.39 12.07 3.07
N PRO A 90 -15.00 11.12 3.79
CA PRO A 90 -14.38 10.50 4.96
C PRO A 90 -13.17 9.65 4.58
N GLY A 91 -12.08 9.76 5.34
CA GLY A 91 -10.96 8.84 5.32
C GLY A 91 -9.59 9.50 5.31
N LEU A 92 -8.57 8.74 5.69
CA LEU A 92 -7.18 9.14 5.49
C LEU A 92 -6.81 9.04 4.00
N ASN A 93 -6.12 10.06 3.51
CA ASN A 93 -5.54 10.07 2.17
C ASN A 93 -4.51 8.93 2.02
N ALA A 94 -4.34 8.44 0.79
CA ALA A 94 -3.35 7.42 0.52
C ALA A 94 -1.93 7.94 0.76
N ILE A 95 -1.08 7.08 1.31
CA ILE A 95 0.33 7.33 1.54
C ILE A 95 1.08 7.06 0.24
N THR A 96 1.81 8.06 -0.25
CA THR A 96 2.57 7.98 -1.52
C THR A 96 4.07 8.13 -1.30
N SER A 97 4.54 8.24 -0.06
CA SER A 97 5.96 8.25 0.29
C SER A 97 6.16 7.96 1.77
N ILE A 98 7.37 7.52 2.15
CA ILE A 98 7.77 7.35 3.56
C ILE A 98 7.76 8.70 4.30
N ALA A 99 8.18 9.78 3.63
CA ALA A 99 8.09 11.13 4.18
C ALA A 99 6.63 11.56 4.44
N GLY A 100 5.72 11.23 3.53
CA GLY A 100 4.28 11.46 3.72
C GLY A 100 3.70 10.66 4.89
N LEU A 101 4.12 9.40 5.07
CA LEU A 101 3.76 8.61 6.25
C LEU A 101 4.21 9.29 7.55
N ARG A 102 5.46 9.77 7.59
CA ARG A 102 5.99 10.51 8.74
C ARG A 102 5.22 11.80 8.98
N GLU A 103 4.88 12.54 7.94
CA GLU A 103 4.10 13.77 8.05
C GLU A 103 2.72 13.52 8.65
N VAL A 104 2.08 12.40 8.29
CA VAL A 104 0.81 11.97 8.91
C VAL A 104 0.97 11.78 10.42
N PHE A 105 2.06 11.16 10.89
CA PHE A 105 2.33 11.06 12.33
C PHE A 105 2.57 12.43 12.98
N HIS A 106 3.34 13.29 12.33
CA HIS A 106 3.57 14.64 12.83
C HIS A 106 2.26 15.41 12.99
N ARG A 107 1.34 15.30 12.01
CA ARG A 107 0.02 15.94 12.10
C ARG A 107 -0.85 15.29 13.18
N ALA A 108 -0.89 13.96 13.23
CA ALA A 108 -1.63 13.22 14.24
C ALA A 108 -1.26 13.61 15.67
N LEU A 109 0.04 13.86 15.93
CA LEU A 109 0.57 14.07 17.28
C LEU A 109 0.85 15.54 17.63
N LEU A 110 1.32 16.34 16.67
CA LEU A 110 1.82 17.70 16.93
C LEU A 110 0.88 18.81 16.44
N ALA A 111 0.07 18.55 15.40
CA ALA A 111 -0.77 19.61 14.84
C ALA A 111 -1.78 20.11 15.88
N ARG A 112 -2.08 21.41 15.83
CA ARG A 112 -3.11 22.02 16.66
C ARG A 112 -4.47 21.43 16.26
N PRO A 113 -5.25 20.87 17.21
CA PRO A 113 -6.58 20.39 16.90
C PRO A 113 -7.50 21.57 16.53
N VAL A 114 -8.39 21.33 15.57
CA VAL A 114 -9.38 22.28 15.07
C VAL A 114 -10.80 21.97 15.54
N SER A 115 -11.01 20.82 16.21
CA SER A 115 -12.28 20.43 16.81
C SER A 115 -12.12 19.71 18.14
N ASP A 116 -13.14 19.78 19.01
CA ASP A 116 -13.17 19.05 20.27
C ASP A 116 -13.14 17.53 20.06
N GLY A 117 -13.68 17.04 18.93
CA GLY A 117 -13.61 15.64 18.55
C GLY A 117 -12.16 15.14 18.43
N GLN A 118 -11.27 15.94 17.85
CA GLN A 118 -9.84 15.63 17.73
C GLN A 118 -9.14 15.67 19.10
N VAL A 119 -9.49 16.61 19.97
CA VAL A 119 -8.97 16.69 21.35
C VAL A 119 -9.37 15.45 22.15
N ASN A 120 -10.65 15.09 22.10
CA ASN A 120 -11.20 13.93 22.77
C ASN A 120 -10.57 12.63 22.24
N TRP A 121 -10.41 12.49 20.92
CA TRP A 121 -9.74 11.34 20.31
C TRP A 121 -8.32 11.16 20.85
N ARG A 122 -7.50 12.23 20.88
CA ARG A 122 -6.15 12.14 21.43
C ARG A 122 -6.15 11.77 22.91
N ARG A 123 -7.04 12.37 23.72
CA ARG A 123 -7.15 12.09 25.16
C ARG A 123 -7.56 10.64 25.41
N ASP A 124 -8.65 10.21 24.80
CA ASP A 124 -9.29 8.93 25.09
C ASP A 124 -8.42 7.74 24.62
N HIS A 125 -7.66 7.93 23.54
CA HIS A 125 -6.74 6.91 23.01
C HIS A 125 -5.27 7.15 23.40
N LYS A 126 -4.99 8.08 24.33
CA LYS A 126 -3.65 8.38 24.85
C LYS A 126 -2.62 8.70 23.76
N LEU A 127 -3.03 9.49 22.76
CA LEU A 127 -2.19 9.94 21.65
C LEU A 127 -1.43 11.21 22.04
N ASP A 128 -0.45 11.04 22.91
CA ASP A 128 0.46 12.10 23.36
C ASP A 128 1.91 11.62 23.29
N LEU A 129 2.85 12.54 23.08
CA LEU A 129 4.27 12.21 22.87
C LEU A 129 4.89 11.43 24.04
N SER A 130 4.42 11.68 25.27
CA SER A 130 4.90 10.98 26.47
C SER A 130 4.41 9.54 26.57
N GLN A 131 3.41 9.15 25.77
CA GLN A 131 2.69 7.90 25.94
C GLN A 131 3.36 6.75 25.17
N SER A 132 3.13 5.55 25.70
CA SER A 132 3.43 4.29 25.03
C SER A 132 2.13 3.57 24.71
N LEU A 133 2.00 3.08 23.49
CA LEU A 133 0.82 2.33 23.04
C LEU A 133 1.19 0.86 22.81
N VAL A 134 0.31 -0.05 23.23
CA VAL A 134 0.37 -1.47 22.85
C VAL A 134 -0.52 -1.67 21.65
N ILE A 135 0.08 -2.06 20.52
CA ILE A 135 -0.65 -2.26 19.27
C ILE A 135 -1.10 -3.73 19.19
N ALA A 136 -2.37 -3.94 18.87
CA ALA A 136 -2.98 -5.27 18.88
C ALA A 136 -2.54 -6.14 17.69
N GLN A 137 -2.25 -5.48 16.57
CA GLN A 137 -1.75 -6.10 15.34
C GLN A 137 -0.45 -6.84 15.62
N ARG A 138 -0.32 -8.01 14.99
CA ARG A 138 0.92 -8.79 15.07
C ARG A 138 1.77 -8.48 13.85
N VAL A 139 3.06 -8.32 14.08
CA VAL A 139 4.06 -7.97 13.07
C VAL A 139 5.14 -9.02 13.03
N TYR A 140 5.89 -9.09 11.93
CA TYR A 140 7.12 -9.84 11.92
C TYR A 140 8.11 -9.23 12.89
N ARG A 141 9.03 -10.07 13.39
CA ARG A 141 10.18 -9.53 14.08
C ARG A 141 10.96 -8.65 13.10
N PRO A 142 11.26 -7.39 13.45
CA PRO A 142 12.05 -6.51 12.59
C PRO A 142 13.36 -7.21 12.18
N PHE A 143 13.78 -6.99 10.93
CA PHE A 143 15.03 -7.49 10.34
C PHE A 143 15.14 -9.00 10.07
N ASP A 144 14.45 -9.89 10.79
CA ASP A 144 14.63 -11.36 10.63
C ASP A 144 13.36 -12.15 10.30
N GLY A 145 12.17 -11.58 10.51
CA GLY A 145 10.93 -12.35 10.49
C GLY A 145 10.39 -12.68 9.10
N ALA A 146 10.80 -11.93 8.07
CA ALA A 146 10.25 -12.00 6.72
C ALA A 146 11.21 -12.58 5.65
N ARG A 147 12.26 -13.31 6.07
CA ARG A 147 13.26 -13.88 5.15
C ARG A 147 12.69 -14.79 4.06
N HIS A 148 11.59 -15.48 4.36
CA HIS A 148 10.88 -16.32 3.41
C HIS A 148 10.28 -15.54 2.22
N LEU A 149 10.09 -14.22 2.37
CA LEU A 149 9.67 -13.30 1.31
C LEU A 149 10.86 -12.67 0.56
N GLY A 150 12.09 -13.13 0.83
CA GLY A 150 13.32 -12.53 0.31
C GLY A 150 13.67 -11.18 0.97
N LEU A 151 13.08 -10.89 2.14
CA LEU A 151 13.34 -9.67 2.91
C LEU A 151 14.32 -9.99 4.05
N SER A 152 15.55 -9.51 3.91
CA SER A 152 16.66 -9.84 4.81
C SER A 152 16.93 -8.77 5.87
N CYS A 153 16.46 -7.55 5.63
CA CYS A 153 16.60 -6.41 6.53
C CYS A 153 15.53 -5.34 6.27
N GLU A 154 15.44 -4.33 7.14
CA GLU A 154 14.49 -3.21 6.99
C GLU A 154 14.77 -2.37 5.74
N ALA A 155 16.04 -2.29 5.31
CA ALA A 155 16.43 -1.58 4.10
C ALA A 155 15.81 -2.20 2.84
N ASP A 156 15.50 -3.51 2.84
CA ASP A 156 14.77 -4.14 1.75
C ASP A 156 13.33 -3.64 1.65
N ILE A 157 12.68 -3.43 2.80
CA ILE A 157 11.30 -2.89 2.86
C ILE A 157 11.30 -1.43 2.41
N HIS A 158 12.25 -0.62 2.91
CA HIS A 158 12.45 0.75 2.44
C HIS A 158 12.63 0.82 0.94
N ARG A 159 13.58 0.06 0.39
CA ARG A 159 13.87 0.04 -1.04
C ARG A 159 12.65 -0.31 -1.87
N ARG A 160 11.90 -1.36 -1.48
CA ARG A 160 10.69 -1.76 -2.22
C ARG A 160 9.62 -0.66 -2.19
N LEU A 161 9.38 -0.04 -1.04
CA LEU A 161 8.42 1.07 -0.95
C LEU A 161 8.89 2.30 -1.72
N GLU A 162 10.16 2.68 -1.61
CA GLU A 162 10.74 3.81 -2.35
C GLU A 162 10.72 3.59 -3.86
N GLU A 163 10.91 2.36 -4.32
CA GLU A 163 10.76 1.99 -5.72
C GLU A 163 9.30 2.11 -6.17
N MET A 164 8.36 1.51 -5.43
CA MET A 164 6.92 1.60 -5.74
C MET A 164 6.38 3.03 -5.71
N PHE A 165 6.79 3.82 -4.72
CA PHE A 165 6.47 5.24 -4.59
C PHE A 165 7.29 6.13 -5.52
N GLY A 166 8.34 5.58 -6.12
CA GLY A 166 9.41 6.32 -6.77
C GLY A 166 8.95 7.06 -8.01
N LYS A 167 9.62 8.18 -8.27
CA LYS A 167 9.44 8.94 -9.52
C LYS A 167 10.15 8.29 -10.71
N ASP A 168 11.08 7.38 -10.46
CA ASP A 168 11.93 6.79 -11.48
C ASP A 168 11.15 5.97 -12.51
N ASP A 169 10.01 5.40 -12.12
CA ASP A 169 9.11 4.70 -13.02
C ASP A 169 7.91 5.54 -13.48
N ALA A 170 7.69 6.71 -12.88
CA ALA A 170 6.61 7.59 -13.30
C ALA A 170 6.82 8.02 -14.76
N GLY A 171 5.78 7.91 -15.58
CA GLY A 171 5.84 8.16 -17.02
C GLY A 171 6.24 6.97 -17.88
N LYS A 172 6.69 5.85 -17.29
CA LYS A 172 7.03 4.65 -18.07
C LYS A 172 5.79 3.97 -18.62
N GLN A 173 5.95 3.38 -19.81
CA GLN A 173 4.95 2.49 -20.38
C GLN A 173 4.98 1.16 -19.63
N MET A 174 3.84 0.77 -19.07
CA MET A 174 3.68 -0.51 -18.39
C MET A 174 3.70 -1.66 -19.40
N ALA A 175 4.25 -2.80 -18.98
CA ALA A 175 4.27 -4.02 -19.78
C ALA A 175 2.85 -4.58 -20.02
N ILE A 176 1.96 -4.44 -19.03
CA ILE A 176 0.59 -4.96 -19.08
C ILE A 176 -0.40 -3.79 -19.05
N SER A 177 -1.35 -3.80 -19.98
CA SER A 177 -2.44 -2.83 -19.98
C SER A 177 -3.52 -3.25 -19.00
N LEU A 178 -3.93 -2.31 -18.14
CA LEU A 178 -4.98 -2.51 -17.15
C LEU A 178 -6.36 -2.05 -17.63
N ASN A 179 -6.45 -1.40 -18.79
CA ASN A 179 -7.69 -0.89 -19.34
C ASN A 179 -8.07 -1.67 -20.60
N SER A 180 -9.10 -2.52 -20.50
CA SER A 180 -9.57 -3.34 -21.62
C SER A 180 -10.28 -2.54 -22.72
N VAL A 181 -10.68 -1.30 -22.44
CA VAL A 181 -11.35 -0.42 -23.41
C VAL A 181 -10.33 0.47 -24.12
N HIS A 182 -9.34 0.97 -23.38
CA HIS A 182 -8.28 1.84 -23.88
C HIS A 182 -6.91 1.19 -23.64
N THR A 183 -6.57 0.23 -24.48
CA THR A 183 -5.41 -0.65 -24.27
C THR A 183 -4.07 0.08 -24.32
N ASP A 184 -4.03 1.23 -24.99
CA ASP A 184 -2.92 2.18 -25.12
C ASP A 184 -2.67 3.01 -23.85
N VAL A 185 -3.65 3.10 -22.96
CA VAL A 185 -3.56 3.80 -21.68
C VAL A 185 -2.80 2.94 -20.68
N ARG A 186 -1.48 3.09 -20.69
CA ARG A 186 -0.57 2.28 -19.86
C ARG A 186 0.60 3.08 -19.29
N THR A 187 0.48 4.40 -19.21
CA THR A 187 1.53 5.25 -18.62
C THR A 187 1.43 5.18 -17.10
N LEU A 188 2.47 4.69 -16.42
CA LEU A 188 2.49 4.61 -14.96
C LEU A 188 2.51 6.02 -14.35
N HIS A 189 1.64 6.28 -13.36
CA HIS A 189 1.64 7.53 -12.62
C HIS A 189 2.27 7.43 -11.24
N GLY A 190 2.19 6.25 -10.62
CA GLY A 190 2.81 5.96 -9.34
C GLY A 190 1.98 4.99 -8.52
N MET A 191 2.40 4.75 -7.29
CA MET A 191 1.70 3.88 -6.36
C MET A 191 1.32 4.58 -5.07
N SER A 192 0.33 4.01 -4.39
CA SER A 192 -0.18 4.52 -3.13
C SER A 192 -0.54 3.38 -2.18
N VAL A 193 -0.48 3.66 -0.88
CA VAL A 193 -0.94 2.77 0.18
C VAL A 193 -2.05 3.45 0.95
N LYS A 194 -3.27 2.96 0.82
CA LYS A 194 -4.39 3.40 1.65
C LYS A 194 -4.42 2.56 2.93
N VAL A 195 -4.32 3.24 4.07
CA VAL A 195 -4.47 2.63 5.39
C VAL A 195 -5.94 2.67 5.79
N THR A 196 -6.51 1.49 6.08
CA THR A 196 -7.92 1.34 6.50
C THR A 196 -7.99 0.77 7.90
N SER A 197 -9.18 0.77 8.52
CA SER A 197 -9.38 0.16 9.85
C SER A 197 -9.07 -1.35 9.89
N ASN A 198 -9.17 -2.04 8.74
CA ASN A 198 -9.08 -3.49 8.64
C ASN A 198 -7.81 -3.99 7.94
N GLY A 199 -7.08 -3.11 7.25
CA GLY A 199 -5.88 -3.52 6.53
C GLY A 199 -5.26 -2.41 5.70
N PHE A 200 -4.43 -2.84 4.76
CA PHE A 200 -3.72 -1.99 3.83
C PHE A 200 -4.18 -2.31 2.42
N LEU A 201 -4.27 -1.28 1.58
CA LEU A 201 -4.64 -1.40 0.18
C LEU A 201 -3.58 -0.70 -0.66
N PHE A 202 -2.87 -1.50 -1.46
CA PHE A 202 -1.84 -1.03 -2.37
C PHE A 202 -2.47 -0.81 -3.73
N SER A 203 -2.38 0.41 -4.23
CA SER A 203 -2.94 0.79 -5.51
C SER A 203 -1.86 1.29 -6.46
N LEU A 204 -2.09 1.04 -7.74
CA LEU A 204 -1.32 1.58 -8.85
C LEU A 204 -2.18 2.57 -9.62
N LYS A 205 -1.63 3.76 -9.88
CA LYS A 205 -2.25 4.78 -10.71
C LYS A 205 -1.59 4.79 -12.08
N TYR A 206 -2.39 4.87 -13.13
CA TYR A 206 -1.94 4.92 -14.53
C TYR A 206 -2.84 5.83 -15.36
N GLY A 207 -2.37 6.25 -16.54
CA GLY A 207 -3.10 7.15 -17.41
C GLY A 207 -2.65 7.13 -18.87
N ASP A 208 -3.24 8.03 -19.64
CA ASP A 208 -2.97 8.22 -21.07
C ASP A 208 -1.70 9.04 -21.31
N GLN A 209 -1.48 10.06 -20.48
CA GLN A 209 -0.35 10.99 -20.56
C GLN A 209 0.64 10.83 -19.39
N HIS A 210 1.76 11.54 -19.48
CA HIS A 210 2.71 11.64 -18.37
C HIS A 210 2.02 12.24 -17.12
N PRO A 211 2.41 11.88 -15.88
CA PRO A 211 1.75 12.36 -14.65
C PRO A 211 1.76 13.89 -14.45
N THR A 212 2.67 14.58 -15.14
CA THR A 212 2.81 16.04 -15.10
C THR A 212 1.96 16.74 -16.16
N GLU A 213 1.31 15.99 -17.04
CA GLU A 213 0.50 16.48 -18.14
C GLU A 213 -0.98 16.31 -17.81
N PHE A 214 -1.81 17.14 -18.43
CA PHE A 214 -3.25 17.02 -18.27
C PHE A 214 -3.75 15.81 -19.07
N GLY A 215 -4.34 14.85 -18.37
CA GLY A 215 -4.80 13.59 -18.96
C GLY A 215 -5.76 12.85 -18.04
N SER A 216 -6.32 11.76 -18.58
CA SER A 216 -7.16 10.85 -17.81
C SER A 216 -6.31 9.92 -16.95
N ALA A 217 -6.74 9.65 -15.73
CA ALA A 217 -6.05 8.74 -14.83
C ALA A 217 -7.02 7.80 -14.12
N TRP A 218 -6.56 6.57 -13.93
CA TRP A 218 -7.27 5.49 -13.27
C TRP A 218 -6.40 4.94 -12.14
N GLU A 219 -7.05 4.33 -11.16
CA GLU A 219 -6.39 3.70 -10.02
C GLU A 219 -6.92 2.28 -9.87
N GLU A 220 -6.02 1.31 -9.74
CA GLU A 220 -6.34 -0.11 -9.61
C GLU A 220 -5.66 -0.68 -8.38
N THR A 221 -6.40 -1.47 -7.60
CA THR A 221 -5.86 -2.13 -6.41
C THR A 221 -5.04 -3.35 -6.82
N LEU A 222 -3.74 -3.36 -6.49
CA LEU A 222 -2.87 -4.50 -6.74
C LEU A 222 -2.99 -5.58 -5.66
N ALA A 223 -3.06 -5.15 -4.39
CA ALA A 223 -3.22 -6.05 -3.26
C ALA A 223 -3.96 -5.37 -2.11
N MET A 224 -4.76 -6.16 -1.40
CA MET A 224 -5.42 -5.76 -0.17
C MET A 224 -5.12 -6.79 0.91
N SER A 225 -4.90 -6.33 2.15
CA SER A 225 -4.64 -7.24 3.27
C SER A 225 -5.80 -8.22 3.46
N ARG A 226 -5.45 -9.51 3.50
CA ARG A 226 -6.39 -10.59 3.83
C ARG A 226 -6.43 -10.82 5.34
N SER A 227 -7.42 -11.60 5.80
CA SER A 227 -7.53 -11.92 7.22
C SER A 227 -6.27 -12.67 7.70
N GLY A 228 -5.60 -12.11 8.70
CA GLY A 228 -4.39 -12.70 9.28
C GLY A 228 -3.08 -12.34 8.59
N GLU A 229 -3.11 -11.63 7.45
CA GLU A 229 -1.89 -11.12 6.79
C GLU A 229 -1.33 -9.90 7.52
N THR A 230 0.00 -9.76 7.51
CA THR A 230 0.66 -8.55 7.99
C THR A 230 0.80 -7.49 6.88
N PHE A 231 1.32 -6.31 7.24
CA PHE A 231 1.65 -5.29 6.25
C PHE A 231 2.67 -5.82 5.24
N VAL A 232 3.71 -6.50 5.73
CA VAL A 232 4.80 -7.01 4.89
C VAL A 232 4.33 -8.12 3.94
N ASP A 233 3.42 -8.99 4.38
CA ASP A 233 2.80 -9.98 3.48
C ASP A 233 2.04 -9.30 2.34
N THR A 234 1.27 -8.26 2.67
CA THR A 234 0.50 -7.49 1.68
C THR A 234 1.44 -6.74 0.73
N LEU A 235 2.52 -6.15 1.25
CA LEU A 235 3.55 -5.46 0.47
C LEU A 235 4.27 -6.40 -0.50
N ASP A 236 4.66 -7.60 -0.06
CA ASP A 236 5.37 -8.55 -0.93
C ASP A 236 4.50 -8.93 -2.13
N ARG A 237 3.21 -9.24 -1.90
CA ARG A 237 2.23 -9.49 -2.96
C ARG A 237 2.06 -8.29 -3.88
N ALA A 238 1.87 -7.09 -3.34
CA ALA A 238 1.74 -5.87 -4.14
C ALA A 238 2.98 -5.61 -5.00
N TYR A 239 4.18 -5.76 -4.43
CA TYR A 239 5.45 -5.53 -5.10
C TYR A 239 5.66 -6.51 -6.26
N ARG A 240 5.35 -7.79 -6.05
CA ARG A 240 5.41 -8.82 -7.10
C ARG A 240 4.48 -8.50 -8.28
N VAL A 241 3.24 -8.10 -8.01
CA VAL A 241 2.28 -7.68 -9.05
C VAL A 241 2.78 -6.43 -9.76
N TYR A 242 3.29 -5.43 -9.03
CA TYR A 242 3.88 -4.23 -9.61
C TYR A 242 5.04 -4.55 -10.56
N ARG A 243 6.00 -5.39 -10.15
CA ARG A 243 7.12 -5.81 -11.00
C ARG A 243 6.64 -6.53 -12.27
N CYS A 244 5.60 -7.36 -12.17
CA CYS A 244 4.98 -7.98 -13.33
C CYS A 244 4.33 -6.96 -14.27
N LEU A 245 3.45 -6.10 -13.75
CA LEU A 245 2.65 -5.18 -14.56
C LEU A 245 3.48 -4.08 -15.21
N VAL A 246 4.44 -3.52 -14.46
CA VAL A 246 5.24 -2.38 -14.91
C VAL A 246 6.47 -2.85 -15.70
N HIS A 247 7.18 -3.86 -15.19
CA HIS A 247 8.48 -4.28 -15.73
C HIS A 247 8.45 -5.59 -16.53
N GLY A 248 7.30 -6.27 -16.62
CA GLY A 248 7.17 -7.52 -17.36
C GLY A 248 7.87 -8.71 -16.69
N GLU A 249 8.10 -8.66 -15.37
CA GLU A 249 8.74 -9.76 -14.64
C GLU A 249 7.77 -10.92 -14.40
N ALA A 250 7.69 -11.83 -15.38
CA ALA A 250 6.71 -12.90 -15.43
C ALA A 250 6.70 -13.80 -14.18
N ASN A 251 7.86 -14.08 -13.57
CA ASN A 251 8.02 -15.11 -12.54
C ASN A 251 7.17 -14.95 -11.25
N ASN A 252 6.43 -13.84 -11.08
CA ASN A 252 5.77 -13.48 -9.83
C ASN A 252 4.39 -12.80 -9.98
N CYS A 253 3.58 -13.13 -10.98
CA CYS A 253 2.32 -12.41 -11.22
C CYS A 253 1.07 -13.04 -10.55
N ASP A 254 0.83 -12.77 -9.25
CA ASP A 254 -0.43 -13.12 -8.57
C ASP A 254 -1.44 -11.96 -8.60
N ALA A 255 -2.18 -11.82 -9.70
CA ALA A 255 -3.22 -10.81 -9.86
C ALA A 255 -4.55 -11.18 -9.14
N GLY A 256 -4.51 -12.12 -8.18
CA GLY A 256 -5.68 -12.66 -7.49
C GLY A 256 -6.61 -11.62 -6.87
N ASP A 257 -6.06 -10.52 -6.37
CA ASP A 257 -6.82 -9.45 -5.72
C ASP A 257 -7.44 -8.45 -6.73
N MET A 258 -6.85 -8.32 -7.91
CA MET A 258 -7.40 -7.52 -9.00
C MET A 258 -8.71 -8.13 -9.54
N HIS A 259 -8.96 -9.41 -9.25
CA HIS A 259 -10.17 -10.13 -9.69
C HIS A 259 -11.48 -9.56 -9.17
N ARG A 260 -11.48 -8.81 -8.06
CA ARG A 260 -12.73 -8.28 -7.48
C ARG A 260 -13.35 -7.13 -8.28
N PHE A 261 -12.65 -6.58 -9.28
CA PHE A 261 -13.02 -5.31 -9.91
C PHE A 261 -13.12 -5.35 -11.46
N TYR A 262 -13.51 -6.49 -12.05
CA TYR A 262 -14.05 -6.62 -13.43
C TYR A 262 -13.11 -6.95 -14.61
N LYS A 263 -11.84 -7.34 -14.43
CA LYS A 263 -10.89 -7.48 -15.58
C LYS A 263 -10.04 -8.75 -15.61
N GLN A 264 -10.56 -9.86 -15.05
CA GLN A 264 -9.79 -11.10 -14.90
C GLN A 264 -9.24 -11.60 -16.23
N ASP A 265 -10.07 -11.76 -17.27
CA ASP A 265 -9.63 -12.42 -18.50
C ASP A 265 -8.60 -11.57 -19.27
N TYR A 266 -8.87 -10.27 -19.45
CA TYR A 266 -7.99 -9.37 -20.22
C TYR A 266 -6.57 -9.25 -19.64
N VAL A 267 -6.45 -9.07 -18.32
CA VAL A 267 -5.15 -8.94 -17.65
C VAL A 267 -4.48 -10.32 -17.54
N SER A 268 -5.25 -11.37 -17.22
CA SER A 268 -4.69 -12.73 -17.10
C SER A 268 -4.16 -13.26 -18.42
N ASP A 269 -4.82 -12.97 -19.56
CA ASP A 269 -4.36 -13.40 -20.87
C ASP A 269 -3.04 -12.73 -21.27
N GLN A 270 -2.87 -11.45 -20.96
CA GLN A 270 -1.59 -10.75 -21.14
C GLN A 270 -0.48 -11.33 -20.25
N ILE A 271 -0.80 -11.68 -19.00
CA ILE A 271 0.14 -12.33 -18.08
C ILE A 271 0.55 -13.70 -18.62
N VAL A 272 -0.40 -14.50 -19.13
CA VAL A 272 -0.11 -15.79 -19.77
C VAL A 272 0.79 -15.60 -21.00
N ALA A 273 0.48 -14.64 -21.87
CA ALA A 273 1.31 -14.33 -23.03
C ALA A 273 2.75 -13.92 -22.64
N LEU A 274 2.89 -13.14 -21.56
CA LEU A 274 4.17 -12.77 -20.98
C LEU A 274 4.95 -13.99 -20.47
N HIS A 275 4.28 -14.93 -19.80
CA HIS A 275 4.87 -16.20 -19.36
C HIS A 275 5.26 -17.13 -20.50
N GLU A 276 4.49 -17.16 -21.57
CA GLU A 276 4.71 -18.02 -22.74
C GLU A 276 5.78 -17.45 -23.70
N GLY A 277 6.33 -16.27 -23.40
CA GLY A 277 7.41 -15.65 -24.17
C GLY A 277 6.96 -14.89 -25.42
N ALA A 278 5.66 -14.59 -25.55
CA ALA A 278 5.09 -13.92 -26.73
C ALA A 278 5.32 -12.38 -26.76
N GLY A 279 6.31 -11.86 -26.03
CA GLY A 279 6.47 -10.42 -25.75
C GLY A 279 7.74 -9.76 -26.28
N ALA A 280 8.51 -10.39 -27.17
CA ALA A 280 9.67 -9.77 -27.80
C ALA A 280 9.35 -8.94 -29.06
N GLU A 281 8.07 -8.68 -29.38
CA GLU A 281 7.66 -7.95 -30.59
C GLU A 281 6.97 -6.59 -30.36
N LEU A 282 6.88 -6.08 -29.12
CA LEU A 282 6.34 -4.74 -28.87
C LEU A 282 7.40 -3.64 -28.65
N SER A 283 8.66 -3.95 -28.93
CA SER A 283 9.78 -3.01 -28.94
C SER A 283 10.54 -3.07 -30.27
N SER A 284 9.85 -2.76 -31.37
CA SER A 284 10.51 -2.24 -32.57
C SER A 284 9.97 -0.82 -32.83
N PRO A 285 10.82 0.22 -32.82
CA PRO A 285 10.43 1.48 -33.42
C PRO A 285 10.33 1.23 -34.93
N MET A 286 9.17 1.52 -35.53
CA MET A 286 9.10 1.67 -36.97
C MET A 286 10.02 2.84 -37.36
N LEU A 287 10.98 2.54 -38.23
CA LEU A 287 11.79 3.51 -38.98
C LEU A 287 10.89 4.50 -39.74
#